data_AF-A0A7W1LWZ2-F1
#
_entry.id   AF-A0A7W1LWZ2-F1
#
_cell.length_a   1.000
_cell.length_b   1.000
_cell.length_c   1.000
_cell.angle_alpha   90.00
_cell.angle_beta   90.00
_cell.angle_gamma   90.00
#
_symmetry.space_group_name_H-M   'P 1'
#
loop_
_entity.id
_entity.type
_entity.pdbx_description
1 polymer ?
#
loop_
_entity_poly.entity_id
_entity_poly.type
_entity_poly.pdbx_seq_one_letter_code
_entity_poly.pdbx_strand_id
1 'polypeptide(L)'
;MNILERLRERAAALPQRIVLPEGEDPRTVVAASICARERIARITLLGREERIRSMAQSTGADIGGCEVIDHRRAADFEKMASLYHELRRAKGLMADEARAAIEDPLY
;
A
#
# COMPACT_ATOMS: atom_id res chain seq x y z
N MET A 1 -15.63 -16.11 21.78
CA MET A 1 -15.04 -15.10 20.90
C MET A 1 -13.75 -14.58 21.52
N ASN A 2 -12.62 -14.77 20.85
CA ASN A 2 -11.32 -14.30 21.31
C ASN A 2 -11.11 -12.82 20.93
N ILE A 3 -10.01 -12.23 21.43
CA ILE A 3 -9.74 -10.80 21.21
C ILE A 3 -9.50 -10.45 19.73
N LEU A 4 -8.89 -11.34 18.95
CA LEU A 4 -8.60 -11.11 17.53
C LEU A 4 -9.88 -11.10 16.70
N GLU A 5 -10.81 -12.01 16.98
CA GLU A 5 -12.13 -12.06 16.35
C GLU A 5 -12.88 -10.74 16.57
N ARG A 6 -12.91 -10.25 17.82
CA ARG A 6 -13.55 -8.95 18.14
C ARG A 6 -12.91 -7.77 17.40
N LEU A 7 -11.60 -7.78 17.21
CA LEU A 7 -10.90 -6.71 16.47
C LEU A 7 -11.24 -6.77 14.97
N ARG A 8 -11.28 -7.97 14.38
CA ARG A 8 -11.66 -8.16 12.97
C ARG A 8 -13.09 -7.73 12.70
N GLU A 9 -14.03 -8.10 13.56
CA GLU A 9 -15.43 -7.68 13.45
C GLU A 9 -15.58 -6.16 13.47
N ARG A 10 -14.90 -5.50 14.41
CA ARG A 10 -14.91 -4.03 14.51
C ARG A 10 -14.30 -3.36 13.27
N ALA A 11 -13.21 -3.91 12.75
CA ALA A 11 -12.58 -3.42 11.53
C ALA A 11 -13.50 -3.59 10.31
N ALA A 12 -14.14 -4.76 10.17
CA ALA A 12 -15.06 -5.04 9.08
C ALA A 12 -16.37 -4.20 9.15
N ALA A 13 -16.80 -3.80 10.34
CA ALA A 13 -17.94 -2.90 10.51
C ALA A 13 -17.64 -1.46 10.04
N LEU A 14 -16.37 -1.04 10.01
CA LEU A 14 -15.95 0.27 9.53
C LEU A 14 -14.60 0.19 8.77
N PRO A 15 -14.60 -0.33 7.52
CA PRO A 15 -13.37 -0.63 6.80
C PRO A 15 -12.53 0.63 6.51
N GLN A 16 -11.35 0.68 7.13
CA GLN A 16 -10.34 1.71 6.88
C GLN A 16 -9.59 1.44 5.58
N ARG A 17 -8.91 2.48 5.05
CA ARG A 17 -7.98 2.33 3.93
C ARG A 17 -6.57 2.07 4.47
N ILE A 18 -5.92 1.01 4.01
CA ILE A 18 -4.58 0.61 4.43
C ILE A 18 -3.71 0.45 3.20
N VAL A 19 -2.60 1.20 3.17
CA VAL A 19 -1.57 1.07 2.15
C VAL A 19 -0.52 0.09 2.64
N LEU A 20 -0.14 -0.87 1.79
CA LEU A 20 0.89 -1.86 2.05
C LEU A 20 2.06 -1.63 1.08
N PRO A 21 3.14 -0.98 1.53
CA PRO A 21 4.33 -0.67 0.73
C PRO A 21 5.04 -1.90 0.16
N GLU A 22 4.95 -3.03 0.87
CA GLU A 22 5.61 -4.29 0.55
C GLU A 22 4.77 -5.16 -0.41
N GLY A 23 4.14 -4.56 -1.41
CA GLY A 23 3.21 -5.26 -2.31
C GLY A 23 3.84 -6.39 -3.11
N GLU A 24 5.18 -6.40 -3.22
CA GLU A 24 5.96 -7.46 -3.88
C GLU A 24 6.40 -8.59 -2.92
N ASP A 25 6.02 -8.57 -1.63
CA ASP A 25 6.26 -9.68 -0.68
C ASP A 25 5.08 -10.69 -0.72
N PRO A 26 5.36 -12.01 -0.84
CA PRO A 26 4.32 -13.04 -0.93
C PRO A 26 3.38 -13.07 0.28
N ARG A 27 3.89 -12.84 1.50
CA ARG A 27 3.09 -12.88 2.73
C ARG A 27 2.14 -11.68 2.77
N THR A 28 2.62 -10.52 2.32
CA THR A 28 1.81 -9.30 2.21
C THR A 28 0.67 -9.48 1.21
N VAL A 29 0.95 -10.06 0.05
CA VAL A 29 -0.08 -10.34 -0.97
C VAL A 29 -1.15 -11.32 -0.45
N VAL A 30 -0.75 -12.38 0.24
CA VAL A 30 -1.69 -13.33 0.86
C VAL A 30 -2.53 -12.64 1.94
N ALA A 31 -1.92 -11.83 2.81
CA ALA A 31 -2.63 -11.09 3.85
C ALA A 31 -3.62 -10.07 3.25
N ALA A 32 -3.23 -9.36 2.19
CA ALA A 32 -4.09 -8.42 1.48
C ALA A 32 -5.33 -9.11 0.91
N SER A 33 -5.15 -10.28 0.27
CA SER A 33 -6.25 -11.09 -0.24
C SER A 33 -7.25 -11.49 0.86
N ILE A 34 -6.74 -11.95 2.02
CA ILE A 34 -7.58 -12.30 3.17
C ILE A 34 -8.34 -11.06 3.68
N CYS A 35 -7.65 -9.94 3.89
CA CYS A 35 -8.25 -8.71 4.39
C CYS A 35 -9.34 -8.16 3.45
N ALA A 36 -9.12 -8.21 2.13
CA ALA A 36 -10.09 -7.78 1.15
C ALA A 36 -11.32 -8.72 1.11
N ARG A 37 -11.10 -10.04 1.10
CA ARG A 37 -12.17 -11.05 1.08
C ARG A 37 -13.03 -10.99 2.35
N GLU A 38 -12.42 -10.83 3.51
CA GLU A 38 -13.10 -10.70 4.81
C GLU A 38 -13.62 -9.27 5.05
N ARG A 39 -13.40 -8.34 4.12
CA ARG A 39 -13.76 -6.90 4.20
C ARG A 39 -13.25 -6.21 5.46
N ILE A 40 -12.11 -6.66 5.99
CA ILE A 40 -11.47 -6.08 7.17
C ILE A 40 -11.00 -4.64 6.88
N ALA A 41 -10.48 -4.42 5.68
CA ALA A 41 -9.98 -3.12 5.23
C ALA A 41 -10.05 -3.02 3.70
N ARG A 42 -10.02 -1.78 3.20
CA ARG A 42 -9.75 -1.47 1.78
C ARG A 42 -8.24 -1.39 1.61
N ILE A 43 -7.68 -2.36 0.89
CA ILE A 43 -6.23 -2.50 0.75
C ILE A 43 -5.75 -1.87 -0.55
N THR A 44 -4.66 -1.11 -0.47
CA THR A 44 -3.89 -0.63 -1.61
C THR A 44 -2.48 -1.21 -1.51
N LEU A 45 -2.05 -1.99 -2.50
CA LEU A 45 -0.70 -2.55 -2.59
C LEU A 45 0.19 -1.62 -3.43
N LEU A 46 1.36 -1.26 -2.92
CA LEU A 46 2.34 -0.50 -3.70
C LEU A 46 3.38 -1.42 -4.34
N GLY A 47 3.74 -1.11 -5.57
CA GLY A 47 4.79 -1.81 -6.31
C GLY A 47 4.43 -1.99 -7.78
N ARG A 48 5.26 -2.73 -8.52
CA ARG A 48 5.03 -2.95 -9.94
C ARG A 48 3.85 -3.90 -10.13
N GLU A 49 2.85 -3.45 -10.89
CA GLU A 49 1.61 -4.21 -11.09
C GLU A 49 1.88 -5.64 -11.59
N GLU A 50 2.79 -5.82 -12.54
CA GLU A 50 3.11 -7.13 -13.11
C GLU A 50 3.72 -8.08 -12.06
N ARG A 51 4.54 -7.55 -11.15
CA ARG A 51 5.18 -8.34 -10.09
C ARG A 51 4.19 -8.72 -9.02
N ILE A 52 3.33 -7.79 -8.59
CA ILE A 52 2.28 -8.04 -7.60
C ILE A 52 1.30 -9.10 -8.14
N ARG A 53 0.86 -8.96 -9.39
CA ARG A 53 -0.03 -9.95 -10.03
C ARG A 53 0.64 -11.32 -10.18
N SER A 54 1.92 -11.36 -10.55
CA SER A 54 2.68 -12.62 -10.62
C SER A 54 2.79 -13.29 -9.24
N MET A 55 3.00 -12.50 -8.18
CA MET A 55 3.06 -13.00 -6.80
C MET A 55 1.70 -13.51 -6.32
N ALA A 56 0.62 -12.82 -6.67
CA ALA A 56 -0.74 -13.27 -6.36
C ALA A 56 -1.04 -14.61 -7.04
N GLN A 57 -0.66 -14.77 -8.30
CA GLN A 57 -0.79 -16.04 -9.02
C GLN A 57 0.03 -17.17 -8.38
N SER A 58 1.30 -16.93 -8.05
CA SER A 58 2.18 -17.96 -7.48
C SER A 58 1.76 -18.40 -6.08
N THR A 59 1.11 -17.52 -5.32
CA THR A 59 0.60 -17.80 -3.96
C THR A 59 -0.87 -18.25 -3.94
N GLY A 60 -1.56 -18.25 -5.08
CA GLY A 60 -3.00 -18.54 -5.15
C GLY A 60 -3.88 -17.48 -4.47
N ALA A 61 -3.35 -16.28 -4.24
CA ALA A 61 -4.05 -15.18 -3.61
C ALA A 61 -4.94 -14.43 -4.62
N ASP A 62 -6.19 -14.16 -4.25
CA ASP A 62 -7.08 -13.30 -5.04
C ASP A 62 -6.97 -11.85 -4.55
N ILE A 63 -6.38 -10.99 -5.38
CA ILE A 63 -6.22 -9.56 -5.12
C ILE A 63 -7.25 -8.71 -5.88
N GLY A 64 -8.29 -9.29 -6.45
CA GLY A 64 -9.33 -8.55 -7.19
C GLY A 64 -10.08 -7.50 -6.35
N GLY A 65 -10.10 -7.68 -5.02
CA GLY A 65 -10.62 -6.70 -4.06
C GLY A 65 -9.60 -5.67 -3.55
N CYS A 66 -8.36 -5.68 -4.05
CA CYS A 66 -7.31 -4.75 -3.69
C CYS A 66 -7.05 -3.74 -4.81
N GLU A 67 -6.68 -2.52 -4.45
CA GLU A 67 -6.11 -1.55 -5.37
C GLU A 67 -4.60 -1.81 -5.51
N VAL A 68 -4.05 -1.61 -6.70
CA VAL A 68 -2.60 -1.75 -6.97
C VAL A 68 -2.12 -0.44 -7.57
N ILE A 69 -1.08 0.15 -6.98
CA ILE A 69 -0.49 1.41 -7.43
C ILE A 69 1.01 1.23 -7.59
N ASP A 70 1.52 1.47 -8.81
CA ASP A 70 2.94 1.74 -9.01
C ASP A 70 3.19 3.22 -8.72
N HIS A 71 3.63 3.52 -7.50
CA HIS A 71 3.80 4.90 -7.02
C HIS A 71 4.80 5.68 -7.87
N ARG A 72 5.80 5.02 -8.46
CA ARG A 72 6.82 5.66 -9.32
C ARG A 72 6.26 6.10 -10.67
N ARG A 73 5.13 5.54 -11.07
CA ARG A 73 4.44 5.83 -12.34
C ARG A 73 3.07 6.47 -12.12
N ALA A 74 2.71 6.75 -10.87
CA ALA A 74 1.44 7.34 -10.52
C ALA A 74 1.34 8.77 -11.04
N ALA A 75 0.14 9.15 -11.50
CA ALA A 75 -0.09 10.48 -12.08
C ALA A 75 0.14 11.62 -11.07
N ASP A 76 0.08 11.33 -9.77
CA ASP A 76 0.29 12.27 -8.68
C ASP A 76 1.71 12.21 -8.08
N PHE A 77 2.66 11.52 -8.71
CA PHE A 77 4.06 11.45 -8.25
C PHE A 77 4.68 12.84 -8.00
N GLU A 78 4.54 13.76 -8.97
CA GLU A 78 5.07 15.14 -8.83
C GLU A 78 4.43 15.90 -7.66
N LYS A 79 3.14 15.68 -7.45
CA LYS A 79 2.41 16.27 -6.33
C LYS A 79 2.91 15.72 -5.01
N MET A 80 3.16 14.41 -4.92
CA MET A 80 3.72 13.79 -3.72
C MET A 80 5.13 14.30 -3.43
N ALA A 81 5.99 14.46 -4.45
CA ALA A 81 7.33 15.01 -4.30
C ALA A 81 7.30 16.43 -3.75
N SER A 82 6.42 17.29 -4.28
CA SER A 82 6.23 18.66 -3.80
C SER A 82 5.77 18.69 -2.34
N LEU A 83 4.76 17.90 -1.99
CA LEU A 83 4.25 17.81 -0.61
C LEU A 83 5.34 17.30 0.36
N TYR A 84 6.11 16.29 -0.05
CA TYR A 84 7.19 15.76 0.76
C TYR A 84 8.31 16.79 0.96
N HIS A 85 8.68 17.54 -0.09
CA HIS A 85 9.62 18.65 -0.01
C HIS A 85 9.11 19.72 0.97
N GLU A 86 7.86 20.17 0.84
CA GLU A 86 7.26 21.17 1.73
C GLU A 86 7.32 20.73 3.20
N LEU A 87 6.98 19.47 3.49
CA LEU A 87 7.05 18.90 4.84
C LEU A 87 8.48 18.85 5.42
N ARG A 88 9.49 18.70 4.56
CA ARG A 88 10.88 18.52 4.95
C ARG A 88 11.78 19.72 4.68
N ARG A 89 11.23 20.80 4.11
CA ARG A 89 11.96 22.02 3.74
C ARG A 89 12.70 22.64 4.93
N ALA A 90 12.07 22.65 6.10
CA ALA A 90 12.68 23.17 7.33
C ALA A 90 13.90 22.35 7.80
N LYS A 91 14.05 21.11 7.33
CA LYS A 91 15.21 20.24 7.61
C LYS A 91 16.29 20.35 6.53
N GLY A 92 16.15 21.28 5.58
CA GLY A 92 17.12 21.51 4.51
C GLY A 92 17.06 20.49 3.37
N LEU A 93 15.96 19.72 3.24
CA LEU A 93 15.80 18.79 2.13
C LEU A 93 15.58 19.54 0.81
N MET A 94 16.37 19.25 -0.22
CA MET A 94 16.23 19.84 -1.54
C MET A 94 15.08 19.19 -2.34
N ALA A 95 14.57 19.86 -3.37
CA ALA A 95 13.45 19.35 -4.17
C ALA A 95 13.81 18.04 -4.88
N ASP A 96 15.01 17.93 -5.44
CA ASP A 96 15.48 16.71 -6.12
C ASP A 96 15.67 15.54 -5.15
N GLU A 97 16.13 15.82 -3.92
CA GLU A 97 16.24 14.80 -2.86
C GLU A 97 14.86 14.33 -2.41
N ALA A 98 13.88 15.23 -2.33
CA ALA A 98 12.50 14.89 -2.01
C ALA A 98 11.86 14.01 -3.09
N ARG A 99 12.10 14.35 -4.36
CA ARG A 99 11.67 13.56 -5.51
C ARG A 99 12.27 12.15 -5.48
N ALA A 100 13.57 12.04 -5.21
CA ALA A 100 14.25 10.74 -5.11
C ALA A 100 13.74 9.92 -3.91
N ALA A 101 13.44 10.57 -2.79
CA ALA A 101 12.96 9.89 -1.58
C ALA A 101 11.62 9.18 -1.79
N ILE A 102 10.67 9.82 -2.50
CA ILE A 102 9.35 9.22 -2.75
C ILE A 102 9.38 8.06 -3.76
N GLU A 103 10.53 7.73 -4.35
CA GLU A 103 10.68 6.48 -5.11
C GLU A 103 10.76 5.23 -4.21
N ASP A 104 11.12 5.43 -2.94
CA ASP A 104 11.01 4.42 -1.90
C ASP A 104 9.54 4.32 -1.47
N PRO A 105 8.91 3.13 -1.55
CA PRO A 105 7.49 2.96 -1.23
C PRO A 105 7.12 3.27 0.23
N LEU A 106 8.10 3.47 1.13
CA LEU A 106 7.87 3.88 2.52
C LEU A 106 7.64 5.40 2.69
N TYR A 107 7.84 6.21 1.65
CA TYR A 107 7.73 7.67 1.67
C TYR A 107 6.60 8.17 0.78
#